data_AF-A0A5B8IPE7-F1
#
_entry.id   AF-A0A5B8IPE7-F1
#
_cell.length_a   1.000
_cell.length_b   1.000
_cell.length_c   1.000
_cell.angle_alpha   90.00
_cell.angle_beta   90.00
_cell.angle_gamma   90.00
#
_symmetry.space_group_name_H-M   'P 1'
#
loop_
_entity.id
_entity.type
_entity.pdbx_description
1 polymer ?
#
loop_
_entity_poly.entity_id
_entity_poly.type
_entity_poly.pdbx_seq_one_letter_code
_entity_poly.pdbx_strand_id
1 'polypeptide(L)'
;MTAQGQPNSPFNFIQVVIAALGAGYLNVIIFFIGIASGASMKVGSNPEKIVGFDHILQFTWLPLVVLGFVVFLIGRASKGFVKVAQWIGLVVAVLSVISPIMNAADVATGLTLSVIHVVTGAAWFFAVHYGNKKLHVPSKDVVLV
;
A
#
# COMPACT_ATOMS: atom_id res chain seq x y z
N MET A 1 -14.64 -32.23 -10.10
CA MET A 1 -13.66 -31.59 -11.00
C MET A 1 -14.01 -30.11 -11.06
N THR A 2 -13.17 -29.22 -10.51
CA THR A 2 -13.37 -27.78 -10.68
C THR A 2 -13.17 -27.45 -12.16
N ALA A 3 -14.11 -26.74 -12.78
CA ALA A 3 -14.02 -26.34 -14.18
C ALA A 3 -12.61 -25.81 -14.52
N GLN A 4 -11.95 -26.46 -15.48
CA GLN A 4 -10.68 -26.02 -16.05
C GLN A 4 -10.85 -24.58 -16.56
N GLY A 5 -10.29 -23.61 -15.83
CA GLY A 5 -10.29 -22.19 -16.25
C GLY A 5 -10.63 -21.17 -15.17
N GLN A 6 -11.12 -21.58 -13.98
CA GLN A 6 -11.30 -20.63 -12.87
C GLN A 6 -9.93 -20.18 -12.34
N PRO A 7 -9.60 -18.87 -12.31
CA PRO A 7 -8.35 -18.38 -11.75
C PRO A 7 -8.27 -18.78 -10.27
N ASN A 8 -7.37 -19.73 -9.97
CA ASN A 8 -7.21 -20.30 -8.64
C ASN A 8 -6.36 -19.37 -7.73
N SER A 9 -6.72 -18.08 -7.67
CA SER A 9 -6.06 -17.12 -6.79
C SER A 9 -7.03 -16.62 -5.72
N PRO A 10 -6.82 -16.94 -4.44
CA PRO A 10 -7.55 -16.36 -3.32
C PRO A 10 -7.09 -14.92 -3.02
N PHE A 11 -6.45 -14.24 -3.97
CA PHE A 11 -5.90 -12.90 -3.84
C PHE A 11 -6.27 -12.09 -5.08
N ASN A 12 -7.05 -11.02 -4.88
CA ASN A 12 -7.46 -10.14 -5.97
C ASN A 12 -6.45 -9.00 -6.13
N PHE A 13 -5.57 -9.11 -7.14
CA PHE A 13 -4.58 -8.08 -7.43
C PHE A 13 -5.21 -6.73 -7.82
N ILE A 14 -6.45 -6.71 -8.36
CA ILE A 14 -7.16 -5.46 -8.66
C ILE A 14 -7.40 -4.66 -7.38
N GLN A 15 -7.62 -5.30 -6.23
CA GLN A 15 -7.76 -4.59 -4.96
C GLN A 15 -6.47 -3.91 -4.52
N VAL A 16 -5.31 -4.51 -4.81
CA VAL A 16 -4.01 -3.86 -4.60
C VAL A 16 -3.90 -2.62 -5.46
N VAL A 17 -4.29 -2.70 -6.74
CA VAL A 17 -4.25 -1.55 -7.65
C VAL A 17 -5.18 -0.43 -7.17
N ILE A 18 -6.42 -0.76 -6.78
CA ILE A 18 -7.37 0.21 -6.23
C ILE A 18 -6.82 0.85 -4.95
N ALA A 19 -6.28 0.04 -4.04
CA ALA A 19 -5.69 0.53 -2.81
C ALA A 19 -4.46 1.42 -3.07
N ALA A 20 -3.62 1.08 -4.06
CA ALA A 20 -2.48 1.89 -4.44
C ALA A 20 -2.92 3.26 -4.99
N LEU A 21 -3.89 3.29 -5.91
CA LEU A 21 -4.44 4.53 -6.43
C LEU A 21 -5.05 5.39 -5.31
N GLY A 22 -5.94 4.80 -4.51
CA GLY A 22 -6.60 5.49 -3.40
C GLY A 22 -5.62 6.03 -2.37
N ALA A 23 -4.66 5.21 -1.92
CA ALA A 23 -3.64 5.61 -0.95
C ALA A 23 -2.71 6.68 -1.53
N GLY A 24 -2.30 6.56 -2.79
CA GLY A 24 -1.41 7.54 -3.42
C GLY A 24 -2.06 8.92 -3.49
N TYR A 25 -3.31 9.02 -3.97
CA TYR A 25 -4.00 10.31 -4.01
C TYR A 25 -4.32 10.85 -2.61
N LEU A 26 -4.71 9.99 -1.66
CA LEU A 26 -4.89 10.40 -0.27
C LEU A 26 -3.59 10.93 0.34
N ASN A 27 -2.46 10.27 0.10
CA ASN A 27 -1.15 10.72 0.55
C ASN A 27 -0.75 12.06 -0.09
N VAL A 28 -1.09 12.29 -1.36
CA VAL A 28 -0.88 13.60 -2.01
C VAL A 28 -1.74 14.69 -1.37
N ILE A 29 -2.99 14.40 -1.00
CA ILE A 29 -3.82 15.34 -0.25
C ILE A 29 -3.17 15.68 1.10
N ILE A 30 -2.72 14.65 1.83
CA ILE A 30 -2.01 14.82 3.11
C ILE A 30 -0.73 15.65 2.93
N PHE A 31 0.03 15.41 1.86
CA PHE A 31 1.22 16.17 1.52
C PHE A 31 0.92 17.66 1.34
N PHE A 32 -0.12 18.01 0.57
CA PHE A 32 -0.51 19.41 0.38
C PHE A 32 -1.06 20.05 1.66
N ILE A 33 -1.78 19.30 2.50
CA ILE A 33 -2.19 19.76 3.84
C ILE A 33 -0.96 20.08 4.69
N GLY A 34 0.06 19.21 4.65
CA GLY A 34 1.31 19.43 5.37
C GLY A 34 2.03 20.70 4.92
N ILE A 35 2.17 20.91 3.61
CA ILE A 35 2.76 22.14 3.05
C ILE A 35 1.96 23.37 3.50
N ALA A 36 0.62 23.33 3.37
CA ALA A 36 -0.25 24.42 3.80
C ALA A 36 -0.15 24.70 5.32
N SER A 37 0.26 23.70 6.10
CA SER A 37 0.49 23.78 7.55
C SER A 37 1.94 24.14 7.92
N GLY A 38 2.80 24.46 6.94
CA GLY A 38 4.18 24.92 7.16
C GLY A 38 5.26 23.84 7.07
N ALA A 39 4.96 22.62 6.61
CA ALA A 39 5.97 21.60 6.36
C ALA A 39 6.87 22.00 5.18
N SER A 40 8.17 22.08 5.41
CA SER A 40 9.14 22.45 4.36
C SER A 40 9.41 21.33 3.34
N MET A 41 9.06 20.09 3.68
CA MET A 41 9.35 18.87 2.91
C MET A 41 10.84 18.59 2.68
N LYS A 42 11.72 19.26 3.44
CA LYS A 42 13.17 19.02 3.41
C LYS A 42 13.54 17.82 4.29
N VAL A 43 14.33 16.90 3.75
CA VAL A 43 14.76 15.68 4.45
C VAL A 43 16.26 15.46 4.27
N GLY A 44 16.93 15.18 5.39
CA GLY A 44 18.37 14.95 5.47
C GLY A 44 19.18 16.24 5.62
N SER A 45 20.50 16.11 5.56
CA SER A 45 21.44 17.21 5.74
C SER A 45 21.64 18.08 4.49
N ASN A 46 21.19 17.62 3.31
CA ASN A 46 21.30 18.37 2.08
C ASN A 46 20.05 19.27 1.89
N PRO A 47 20.19 20.60 1.87
CA PRO A 47 19.07 21.53 1.75
C PRO A 47 18.30 21.44 0.42
N GLU A 48 18.88 20.82 -0.61
CA GLU A 48 18.22 20.62 -1.92
C GLU A 48 17.34 19.36 -1.97
N LYS A 49 17.42 18.46 -0.98
CA LYS A 49 16.56 17.28 -0.90
C LYS A 49 15.17 17.65 -0.40
N ILE A 50 14.33 18.04 -1.34
CA ILE A 50 12.92 18.36 -1.11
C ILE A 50 12.06 17.22 -1.65
N VAL A 51 11.19 16.68 -0.80
CA VAL A 51 10.21 15.67 -1.22
C VAL A 51 9.11 16.36 -2.02
N GLY A 52 8.99 15.98 -3.29
CA GLY A 52 7.90 16.43 -4.16
C GLY A 52 6.67 15.51 -4.10
N PHE A 53 5.53 15.98 -4.60
CA PHE A 53 4.31 15.15 -4.67
C PHE A 53 4.50 13.94 -5.61
N ASP A 54 5.36 14.07 -6.61
CA ASP A 54 5.75 13.00 -7.53
C ASP A 54 6.46 11.86 -6.79
N HIS A 55 7.32 12.18 -5.82
CA HIS A 55 7.93 11.21 -4.93
C HIS A 55 6.87 10.50 -4.09
N ILE A 56 5.88 11.23 -3.54
CA ILE A 56 4.79 10.62 -2.77
C ILE A 56 4.04 9.58 -3.60
N LEU A 57 3.71 9.90 -4.85
CA LEU A 57 3.05 8.95 -5.76
C LEU A 57 3.94 7.74 -6.06
N GLN A 58 5.20 7.97 -6.46
CA GLN A 58 6.12 6.89 -6.82
C GLN A 58 6.38 5.94 -5.65
N PHE A 59 6.69 6.48 -4.47
CA PHE A 59 6.99 5.70 -3.27
C PHE A 59 5.75 5.13 -2.56
N THR A 60 4.54 5.54 -2.93
CA THR A 60 3.31 4.86 -2.52
C THR A 60 2.93 3.75 -3.50
N TRP A 61 2.87 4.06 -4.80
CA TRP A 61 2.38 3.13 -5.82
C TRP A 61 3.33 1.98 -6.08
N LEU A 62 4.62 2.26 -6.27
CA LEU A 62 5.58 1.24 -6.68
C LEU A 62 5.70 0.13 -5.64
N PRO A 63 5.87 0.40 -4.33
CA PRO A 63 5.94 -0.68 -3.34
C PRO A 63 4.63 -1.46 -3.22
N LEU A 64 3.47 -0.78 -3.21
CA LEU A 64 2.17 -1.46 -3.09
C LEU A 64 1.93 -2.41 -4.27
N VAL A 65 2.13 -1.93 -5.49
CA VAL A 65 1.88 -2.70 -6.71
C VAL A 65 2.89 -3.84 -6.87
N VAL A 66 4.19 -3.56 -6.71
CA VAL A 66 5.24 -4.58 -6.89
C VAL A 66 5.18 -5.64 -5.81
N LEU A 67 5.12 -5.25 -4.53
CA LEU A 67 5.05 -6.22 -3.44
C LEU A 67 3.71 -6.94 -3.43
N GLY A 68 2.62 -6.25 -3.76
CA GLY A 68 1.31 -6.88 -3.89
C GLY A 68 1.27 -7.88 -5.04
N PHE A 69 2.01 -7.64 -6.13
CA PHE A 69 2.15 -8.60 -7.22
C PHE A 69 2.95 -9.83 -6.77
N VAL A 70 4.03 -9.64 -6.01
CA VAL A 70 4.77 -10.76 -5.40
C VAL A 70 3.86 -11.60 -4.49
N VAL A 71 3.06 -10.94 -3.65
CA VAL A 71 2.09 -11.61 -2.78
C VAL A 71 1.02 -12.34 -3.58
N PHE A 72 0.53 -11.76 -4.67
CA PHE A 72 -0.39 -12.44 -5.60
C PHE A 72 0.23 -13.71 -6.18
N LEU A 73 1.47 -13.64 -6.68
CA LEU A 73 2.12 -14.80 -7.30
C LEU A 73 2.32 -15.95 -6.31
N ILE A 74 2.83 -15.66 -5.11
CA ILE A 74 3.12 -16.66 -4.06
C ILE A 74 1.82 -17.14 -3.39
N GLY A 75 0.85 -16.24 -3.20
CA GLY A 75 -0.43 -16.53 -2.57
C GLY A 75 -1.29 -17.55 -3.31
N ARG A 76 -1.07 -17.71 -4.62
CA ARG A 76 -1.66 -18.79 -5.43
C ARG A 76 -1.22 -20.19 -4.96
N ALA A 77 0.02 -20.32 -4.49
CA ALA A 77 0.57 -21.59 -4.01
C ALA A 77 0.43 -21.77 -2.49
N SER A 78 0.46 -20.69 -1.70
CA SER A 78 0.39 -20.74 -0.24
C SER A 78 -0.53 -19.66 0.33
N LYS A 79 -1.73 -20.07 0.76
CA LYS A 79 -2.70 -19.17 1.42
C LYS A 79 -2.20 -18.65 2.78
N GLY A 80 -1.33 -19.41 3.44
CA GLY A 80 -0.69 -19.00 4.69
C GLY A 80 0.23 -17.78 4.50
N PHE A 81 0.90 -17.71 3.35
CA PHE A 81 1.80 -16.60 3.04
C PHE A 81 1.09 -15.24 3.03
N VAL A 82 -0.11 -15.17 2.44
CA VAL A 82 -0.91 -13.93 2.37
C VAL A 82 -1.25 -13.42 3.78
N LYS A 83 -1.55 -14.31 4.73
CA LYS A 83 -1.84 -13.94 6.12
C LYS A 83 -0.65 -13.36 6.85
N VAL A 84 0.57 -13.76 6.49
CA VAL A 84 1.80 -13.24 7.10
C VAL A 84 2.20 -11.94 6.40
N ALA A 85 2.10 -11.88 5.07
CA ALA A 85 2.49 -10.72 4.27
C ALA A 85 1.72 -9.44 4.64
N GLN A 86 0.41 -9.53 4.95
CA GLN A 86 -0.37 -8.37 5.39
C GLN A 86 0.24 -7.69 6.63
N TRP A 87 0.73 -8.49 7.58
CA TRP A 87 1.30 -8.00 8.83
C TRP A 87 2.73 -7.51 8.65
N ILE A 88 3.52 -8.23 7.85
CA ILE A 88 4.90 -7.80 7.54
C ILE A 88 4.89 -6.40 6.94
N GLY A 89 4.10 -6.15 5.89
CA GLY A 89 4.09 -4.82 5.27
C GLY A 89 3.53 -3.73 6.19
N LEU A 90 2.55 -4.05 7.04
CA LEU A 90 2.06 -3.09 8.06
C LEU A 90 3.16 -2.74 9.06
N VAL A 91 3.86 -3.73 9.61
CA VAL A 91 4.96 -3.53 10.57
C VAL A 91 6.10 -2.73 9.93
N VAL A 92 6.49 -3.06 8.70
CA VAL A 92 7.50 -2.32 7.95
C VAL A 92 7.08 -0.86 7.76
N ALA A 93 5.83 -0.60 7.38
CA ALA A 93 5.32 0.75 7.23
C ALA A 93 5.33 1.53 8.55
N VAL A 94 4.89 0.92 9.66
CA VAL A 94 4.92 1.54 10.99
C VAL A 94 6.36 1.83 11.43
N LEU A 95 7.29 0.90 11.27
CA LEU A 95 8.69 1.10 11.65
C LEU A 95 9.37 2.15 10.76
N SER A 96 8.97 2.26 9.49
CA SER A 96 9.55 3.23 8.57
C SER A 96 9.23 4.69 8.93
N VAL A 97 8.25 4.95 9.81
CA VAL A 97 7.95 6.26 10.41
C VAL A 97 9.16 6.83 11.18
N ILE A 98 10.06 5.98 11.67
CA ILE A 98 11.28 6.42 12.36
C ILE A 98 12.14 7.30 11.44
N SER A 99 12.20 6.99 10.14
CA SER A 99 13.04 7.73 9.20
C SER A 99 12.64 9.22 9.07
N PRO A 100 11.39 9.59 8.73
CA PRO A 100 11.00 10.99 8.64
C PRO A 100 11.10 11.72 9.99
N ILE A 101 10.83 11.06 11.11
CA ILE A 101 11.01 11.68 12.45
C ILE A 101 12.48 12.07 12.69
N MET A 102 13.42 11.20 12.32
CA MET A 102 14.83 11.40 12.58
C MET A 102 15.54 12.30 11.56
N ASN A 103 14.97 12.45 10.36
CA ASN A 103 15.66 13.09 9.23
C ASN A 103 14.95 14.32 8.66
N ALA A 104 13.71 14.63 9.07
CA ALA A 104 13.05 15.84 8.62
C ALA A 104 13.74 17.10 9.16
N ALA A 105 13.79 18.15 8.35
CA ALA A 105 14.35 19.44 8.76
C ALA A 105 13.47 20.19 9.78
N ASP A 106 12.17 19.86 9.83
CA ASP A 106 11.20 20.47 10.73
C ASP A 106 10.14 19.44 11.17
N VAL A 107 9.49 19.74 12.30
CA VAL A 107 8.50 18.84 12.94
C VAL A 107 7.28 18.61 12.03
N ALA A 108 6.82 19.63 11.30
CA ALA A 108 5.65 19.53 10.45
C ALA A 108 5.90 18.57 9.27
N THR A 109 7.09 18.60 8.68
CA THR A 109 7.54 17.64 7.66
C THR A 109 7.63 16.23 8.25
N GLY A 110 8.25 16.08 9.42
CA GLY A 110 8.36 14.79 10.10
C GLY A 110 7.00 14.14 10.32
N LEU A 111 6.05 14.89 10.87
CA LEU A 111 4.67 14.44 11.10
C LEU A 111 3.93 14.14 9.79
N THR A 112 4.01 15.01 8.79
CA THR A 112 3.31 14.82 7.51
C THR A 112 3.76 13.52 6.83
N LEU A 113 5.07 13.31 6.72
CA LEU A 113 5.62 12.10 6.12
C LEU A 113 5.31 10.86 6.96
N SER A 114 5.31 10.97 8.29
CA SER A 114 4.91 9.87 9.18
C SER A 114 3.46 9.43 8.95
N VAL A 115 2.54 10.38 8.79
CA VAL A 115 1.12 10.07 8.48
C VAL A 115 1.00 9.38 7.12
N ILE A 116 1.74 9.82 6.10
CA ILE A 116 1.79 9.18 4.78
C ILE A 116 2.24 7.72 4.89
N HIS A 117 3.23 7.41 5.73
CA HIS A 117 3.68 6.03 5.96
C HIS A 117 2.59 5.18 6.63
N VAL A 118 1.88 5.73 7.63
CA VAL A 118 0.77 5.04 8.31
C VAL A 118 -0.37 4.73 7.35
N VAL A 119 -0.78 5.70 6.52
CA VAL A 119 -1.82 5.51 5.51
C VAL A 119 -1.41 4.44 4.50
N THR A 120 -0.16 4.46 4.06
CA THR A 120 0.40 3.44 3.16
C THR A 120 0.37 2.04 3.79
N GLY A 121 0.74 1.92 5.07
CA GLY A 121 0.67 0.68 5.83
C GLY A 121 -0.74 0.16 5.99
N ALA A 122 -1.70 1.05 6.29
CA ALA A 122 -3.11 0.69 6.38
C ALA A 122 -3.66 0.21 5.03
N ALA A 123 -3.34 0.92 3.94
CA ALA A 123 -3.73 0.53 2.59
C ALA A 123 -3.17 -0.86 2.21
N TRP A 124 -1.90 -1.12 2.52
CA TRP A 124 -1.30 -2.44 2.35
C TRP A 124 -2.07 -3.52 3.12
N PHE A 125 -2.26 -3.31 4.42
CA PHE A 125 -2.91 -4.29 5.28
C PHE A 125 -4.29 -4.65 4.75
N PHE A 126 -5.12 -3.65 4.43
CA PHE A 126 -6.46 -3.90 3.93
C PHE A 126 -6.47 -4.51 2.53
N ALA A 127 -5.60 -4.07 1.62
CA ALA A 127 -5.51 -4.65 0.28
C ALA A 127 -5.17 -6.15 0.34
N VAL A 128 -4.20 -6.52 1.18
CA VAL A 128 -3.76 -7.91 1.32
C VAL A 128 -4.74 -8.75 2.14
N HIS A 129 -5.35 -8.15 3.18
CA HIS A 129 -6.34 -8.80 4.04
C HIS A 129 -7.65 -9.11 3.31
N TYR A 130 -8.23 -8.13 2.62
CA TYR A 130 -9.48 -8.32 1.87
C TYR A 130 -9.26 -9.09 0.58
N GLY A 131 -8.06 -9.01 -0.01
CA GLY A 131 -7.64 -9.89 -1.09
C GLY A 131 -7.85 -11.36 -0.73
N ASN A 132 -7.58 -11.72 0.53
CA ASN A 132 -7.69 -13.07 1.10
C ASN A 132 -9.13 -13.51 1.46
N LYS A 133 -10.09 -12.59 1.54
CA LYS A 133 -11.49 -12.94 1.83
C LYS A 133 -12.19 -13.34 0.52
N LYS A 134 -13.07 -14.34 0.58
CA LYS A 134 -13.82 -14.88 -0.56
C LYS A 134 -14.70 -13.78 -1.19
N LEU A 135 -14.14 -12.94 -2.06
CA LEU A 135 -14.88 -12.16 -3.04
C LEU A 135 -15.15 -12.96 -4.31
N HIS A 136 -14.99 -14.29 -4.24
CA HIS A 136 -15.67 -15.22 -5.10
C HIS A 136 -17.17 -15.00 -4.93
N VAL A 137 -17.76 -14.11 -5.73
CA VAL A 137 -19.12 -14.35 -6.20
C VAL A 137 -19.00 -15.71 -6.88
N PRO A 138 -19.67 -16.78 -6.40
CA PRO A 138 -19.80 -17.97 -7.22
C PRO A 138 -20.35 -17.46 -8.54
N SER A 139 -19.63 -17.68 -9.65
CA SER A 139 -20.26 -17.55 -10.96
C SER A 139 -21.57 -18.30 -10.82
N LYS A 140 -22.72 -17.63 -10.98
CA LYS A 140 -24.02 -18.29 -10.96
C LYS A 140 -23.82 -19.59 -11.73
N ASP A 141 -24.03 -20.72 -11.06
CA ASP A 141 -23.93 -22.01 -11.71
C ASP A 141 -24.79 -21.89 -12.96
N VAL A 142 -24.14 -21.83 -14.12
CA VAL A 142 -24.84 -21.99 -15.38
C VAL A 142 -25.26 -23.44 -15.31
N VAL A 143 -26.48 -23.65 -14.81
CA VAL A 143 -27.17 -24.92 -14.87
C VAL A 143 -27.22 -25.22 -16.36
N LEU A 144 -26.32 -26.09 -16.80
CA LEU A 144 -26.42 -26.69 -18.11
C LEU A 144 -27.64 -27.61 -18.03
N VAL A 145 -28.77 -27.09 -18.49
CA VAL A 145 -29.99 -27.85 -18.79
C VAL A 145 -29.75 -28.62 -20.08
#